data_AF-A0A927XCK9-F1
#
_entry.id   AF-A0A927XCK9-F1
#
_cell.length_a   1.000
_cell.length_b   1.000
_cell.length_c   1.000
_cell.angle_alpha   90.00
_cell.angle_beta   90.00
_cell.angle_gamma   90.00
#
_symmetry.space_group_name_H-M   'P 1'
#
loop_
_entity.id
_entity.type
_entity.pdbx_description
1 polymer ?
#
loop_
_entity_poly.entity_id
_entity_poly.type
_entity_poly.pdbx_seq_one_letter_code
_entity_poly.pdbx_strand_id
1 'polypeptide(L)'
;MLSKIIYNKNKILMLLGGIIFFLLVILSYFHIFYTSKVSNLEKIKLEEISNGVTKYLECIDNNEKLDGYIIYILKNNNKDSMTIKEIINKINNTFNKNISKKDILNIGITSKMIDEKITYDFTTSTFSIDKGTDIREIAAKEIVSYKIKDMYKKSDKYIVKYDKLLVKDPYKVLNYYNDNNKLDEVSEIQLYLQNKGSIDNILKYINKNNAKKIKDITITYTVKNNKVLIEKIEEK
;
A
#
# COMPACT_ATOMS: atom_id res chain seq x y z
N MET A 1 12.66 65.94 -20.33
CA MET A 1 12.96 64.66 -21.00
C MET A 1 13.17 63.52 -20.00
N LEU A 2 13.99 63.70 -18.95
CA LEU A 2 14.22 62.71 -17.88
C LEU A 2 12.95 62.25 -17.13
N SER A 3 12.02 63.16 -16.81
CA SER A 3 10.76 62.81 -16.11
C SER A 3 9.84 61.86 -16.90
N LYS A 4 9.82 61.99 -18.24
CA LYS A 4 9.03 61.13 -19.13
C LYS A 4 9.60 59.71 -19.22
N ILE A 5 10.93 59.59 -19.17
CA ILE A 5 11.66 58.31 -19.16
C ILE A 5 11.44 57.59 -17.83
N ILE A 6 11.53 58.31 -16.71
CA ILE A 6 11.30 57.75 -15.35
C ILE A 6 9.84 57.34 -15.18
N TYR A 7 8.88 58.15 -15.66
CA TYR A 7 7.46 57.85 -15.59
C TYR A 7 7.08 56.59 -16.40
N ASN A 8 7.64 56.42 -17.61
CA ASN A 8 7.43 55.21 -18.40
C ASN A 8 8.10 53.98 -17.77
N LYS A 9 9.28 54.13 -17.15
CA LYS A 9 9.96 53.02 -16.45
C LYS A 9 9.13 52.51 -15.27
N ASN A 10 8.54 53.40 -14.47
CA ASN A 10 7.69 53.03 -13.34
C ASN A 10 6.37 52.39 -13.79
N LYS A 11 5.76 52.86 -14.89
CA LYS A 11 4.58 52.21 -15.48
C LYS A 11 4.88 50.80 -15.99
N ILE A 12 6.01 50.61 -16.68
CA ILE A 12 6.44 49.29 -17.16
C ILE A 12 6.70 48.36 -15.97
N LEU A 13 7.34 48.85 -14.90
CA LEU A 13 7.60 48.06 -13.69
C LEU A 13 6.29 47.65 -12.98
N MET A 14 5.32 48.56 -12.87
CA MET A 14 3.99 48.27 -12.34
C MET A 14 3.24 47.23 -13.18
N LEU A 15 3.34 47.33 -14.50
CA LEU A 15 2.66 46.42 -15.43
C LEU A 15 3.26 45.01 -15.38
N LEU A 16 4.60 44.91 -15.33
CA LEU A 16 5.31 43.65 -15.08
C LEU A 16 4.98 43.06 -13.72
N GLY A 17 4.96 43.87 -12.66
CA GLY A 17 4.57 43.43 -11.32
C GLY A 17 3.14 42.89 -11.28
N GLY A 18 2.21 43.54 -11.97
CA GLY A 18 0.83 43.09 -12.11
C GLY A 18 0.70 41.75 -12.85
N ILE A 19 1.46 41.56 -13.93
CA ILE A 19 1.49 40.29 -14.68
C ILE A 19 2.04 39.15 -13.82
N ILE A 20 3.13 39.39 -13.10
CA ILE A 20 3.74 38.39 -12.20
C ILE A 20 2.77 38.02 -11.08
N PHE A 21 2.11 39.01 -10.47
CA PHE A 21 1.10 38.77 -9.43
C PHE A 21 -0.07 37.95 -9.98
N PHE A 22 -0.57 38.28 -11.17
CA PHE A 22 -1.65 37.55 -11.81
C PHE A 22 -1.26 36.09 -12.14
N LEU A 23 -0.04 35.86 -12.61
CA LEU A 23 0.53 34.52 -12.82
C LEU A 23 0.62 33.72 -11.51
N LEU A 24 1.04 34.34 -10.41
CA LEU A 24 1.09 33.70 -9.10
C LEU A 24 -0.32 33.33 -8.59
N VAL A 25 -1.31 34.20 -8.80
CA VAL A 25 -2.70 33.90 -8.44
C VAL A 25 -3.22 32.72 -9.26
N ILE A 26 -2.99 32.70 -10.58
CA ILE A 26 -3.39 31.57 -11.44
C ILE A 26 -2.68 30.28 -11.01
N LEU A 27 -1.38 30.31 -10.78
CA LEU A 27 -0.61 29.14 -10.33
C LEU A 27 -1.11 28.60 -8.99
N SER A 28 -1.39 29.49 -8.03
CA SER A 28 -1.94 29.10 -6.72
C SER A 28 -3.35 28.51 -6.84
N TYR A 29 -4.20 29.08 -7.70
CA TYR A 29 -5.53 28.56 -8.01
C TYR A 29 -5.46 27.18 -8.66
N PHE A 30 -4.60 27.00 -9.67
CA PHE A 30 -4.36 25.70 -10.30
C PHE A 30 -3.83 24.66 -9.31
N HIS A 31 -2.94 25.05 -8.41
CA HIS A 31 -2.39 24.15 -7.39
C HIS A 31 -3.48 23.65 -6.43
N ILE A 32 -4.37 24.54 -5.99
CA ILE A 32 -5.50 24.20 -5.10
C ILE A 32 -6.52 23.30 -5.82
N PHE A 33 -6.80 23.56 -7.10
CA PHE A 33 -7.81 22.81 -7.85
C PHE A 33 -7.35 21.41 -8.29
N TYR A 34 -6.05 21.21 -8.53
CA TYR A 34 -5.52 19.92 -9.01
C TYR A 34 -5.41 18.83 -7.94
N THR A 35 -5.47 19.20 -6.65
CA THR A 35 -5.47 18.25 -5.54
C THR A 35 -6.67 18.51 -4.64
N SER A 36 -7.77 17.80 -4.87
CA SER A 36 -8.90 17.84 -3.96
C SER A 36 -8.58 17.04 -2.69
N LYS A 37 -8.96 17.58 -1.53
CA LYS A 37 -8.91 16.82 -0.28
C LYS A 37 -9.87 15.65 -0.37
N VAL A 38 -9.43 14.49 0.10
CA VAL A 38 -10.28 13.31 0.27
C VAL A 38 -11.31 13.63 1.36
N SER A 39 -12.59 13.40 1.09
CA SER A 39 -13.64 13.58 2.11
C SER A 39 -13.49 12.56 3.24
N ASN A 40 -14.10 12.83 4.40
CA ASN A 40 -14.00 11.94 5.55
C ASN A 40 -14.51 10.52 5.26
N LEU A 41 -15.60 10.39 4.48
CA LEU A 41 -16.15 9.08 4.10
C LEU A 41 -15.23 8.33 3.12
N GLU A 42 -14.71 9.03 2.11
CA GLU A 42 -13.74 8.45 1.17
C GLU A 42 -12.48 8.02 1.93
N LYS A 43 -12.02 8.81 2.90
CA LYS A 43 -10.85 8.51 3.73
C LYS A 43 -11.06 7.23 4.54
N ILE A 44 -12.16 7.12 5.28
CA ILE A 44 -12.49 5.90 6.05
C ILE A 44 -12.51 4.68 5.15
N LYS A 45 -13.14 4.78 3.96
CA LYS A 45 -13.22 3.65 3.03
C LYS A 45 -11.86 3.27 2.45
N LEU A 46 -11.02 4.26 2.12
CA LEU A 46 -9.66 4.03 1.66
C LEU A 46 -8.78 3.42 2.74
N GLU A 47 -8.93 3.83 4.00
CA GLU A 47 -8.24 3.23 5.15
C GLU A 47 -8.64 1.75 5.32
N GLU A 48 -9.92 1.43 5.24
CA GLU A 48 -10.43 0.05 5.31
C GLU A 48 -9.81 -0.84 4.21
N ILE A 49 -9.83 -0.37 2.96
CA ILE A 49 -9.25 -1.09 1.82
C ILE A 49 -7.74 -1.22 1.98
N SER A 50 -7.07 -0.11 2.33
CA SER A 50 -5.64 -0.03 2.54
C SER A 50 -5.16 -1.01 3.61
N ASN A 51 -5.86 -1.10 4.74
CA ASN A 51 -5.51 -2.01 5.83
C ASN A 51 -5.59 -3.48 5.41
N GLY A 52 -6.51 -3.84 4.52
CA GLY A 52 -6.56 -5.18 3.93
C GLY A 52 -5.38 -5.46 2.98
N VAL A 53 -5.06 -4.50 2.13
CA VAL A 53 -4.04 -4.63 1.08
C VAL A 53 -2.62 -4.70 1.65
N THR A 54 -2.33 -3.87 2.65
CA THR A 54 -0.98 -3.69 3.19
C THR A 54 -0.42 -4.91 3.91
N LYS A 55 -1.28 -5.82 4.40
CA LYS A 55 -0.84 -7.04 5.11
C LYS A 55 0.09 -7.93 4.28
N TYR A 56 -0.14 -7.99 2.97
CA TYR A 56 0.58 -8.86 2.04
C TYR A 56 1.10 -8.12 0.81
N LEU A 57 1.22 -6.80 0.91
CA LEU A 57 1.65 -5.95 -0.21
C LEU A 57 3.05 -6.33 -0.72
N GLU A 58 3.92 -6.86 0.14
CA GLU A 58 5.25 -7.35 -0.22
C GLU A 58 5.24 -8.53 -1.22
N CYS A 59 4.13 -9.26 -1.31
CA CYS A 59 3.97 -10.32 -2.30
C CYS A 59 3.93 -9.74 -3.71
N ILE A 60 3.43 -8.51 -3.84
CA ILE A 60 3.24 -7.79 -5.09
C ILE A 60 4.50 -6.95 -5.32
N ASP A 61 5.48 -7.58 -5.96
CA ASP A 61 6.77 -6.96 -6.27
C ASP A 61 6.62 -5.76 -7.24
N ASN A 62 7.62 -4.90 -7.34
CA ASN A 62 7.62 -3.70 -8.21
C ASN A 62 7.38 -4.00 -9.69
N ASN A 63 7.67 -5.22 -10.11
CA ASN A 63 7.47 -5.68 -11.48
C ASN A 63 6.05 -6.21 -11.74
N GLU A 64 5.16 -6.19 -10.73
CA GLU A 64 3.76 -6.59 -10.85
C GLU A 64 3.57 -7.98 -11.49
N LYS A 65 4.52 -8.89 -11.22
CA LYS A 65 4.49 -10.25 -11.76
C LYS A 65 3.25 -10.98 -11.24
N LEU A 66 2.66 -11.77 -12.14
CA LEU A 66 1.39 -12.45 -11.90
C LEU A 66 1.43 -13.41 -10.70
N ASP A 67 2.60 -14.01 -10.44
CA ASP A 67 2.82 -14.86 -9.28
C ASP A 67 2.64 -14.11 -7.95
N GLY A 68 3.09 -12.87 -7.87
CA GLY A 68 2.89 -11.99 -6.73
C GLY A 68 1.42 -11.74 -6.40
N TYR A 69 0.58 -11.53 -7.43
CA TYR A 69 -0.87 -11.40 -7.22
C TYR A 69 -1.51 -12.68 -6.72
N ILE A 70 -1.08 -13.84 -7.24
CA ILE A 70 -1.60 -15.14 -6.82
C ILE A 70 -1.24 -15.41 -5.35
N ILE A 71 0.02 -15.19 -4.96
CA ILE A 71 0.48 -15.30 -3.57
C ILE A 71 -0.34 -14.38 -2.67
N TYR A 72 -0.49 -13.10 -3.05
CA TYR A 72 -1.28 -12.13 -2.30
C TYR A 72 -2.72 -12.62 -2.08
N ILE A 73 -3.38 -13.08 -3.16
CA ILE A 73 -4.77 -13.55 -3.09
C ILE A 73 -4.92 -14.78 -2.20
N LEU A 74 -3.99 -15.74 -2.27
CA LEU A 74 -4.02 -16.96 -1.45
C LEU A 74 -3.78 -16.66 0.03
N LYS A 75 -2.78 -15.83 0.35
CA LYS A 75 -2.47 -15.43 1.74
C LYS A 75 -3.58 -14.59 2.38
N ASN A 76 -4.21 -13.72 1.61
CA ASN A 76 -5.30 -12.87 2.10
C ASN A 76 -6.68 -13.56 2.08
N ASN A 77 -6.72 -14.87 1.87
CA ASN A 77 -7.96 -15.63 1.80
C ASN A 77 -8.11 -16.59 2.99
N ASN A 78 -9.34 -16.80 3.42
CA ASN A 78 -9.64 -17.71 4.53
C ASN A 78 -9.53 -19.19 4.14
N LYS A 79 -9.70 -19.53 2.86
CA LYS A 79 -9.48 -20.89 2.37
C LYS A 79 -8.01 -21.11 2.04
N ASP A 80 -7.55 -22.33 2.21
CA ASP A 80 -6.18 -22.74 1.89
C ASP A 80 -6.01 -23.13 0.42
N SER A 81 -7.10 -23.23 -0.33
CA SER A 81 -7.08 -23.50 -1.77
C SER A 81 -8.09 -22.66 -2.53
N MET A 82 -7.75 -22.36 -3.80
CA MET A 82 -8.61 -21.65 -4.74
C MET A 82 -8.37 -22.12 -6.17
N THR A 83 -9.46 -22.24 -6.92
CA THR A 83 -9.42 -22.51 -8.36
C THR A 83 -8.85 -21.32 -9.12
N ILE A 84 -8.30 -21.56 -10.33
CA ILE A 84 -7.86 -20.47 -11.23
C ILE A 84 -8.98 -19.43 -11.45
N LYS A 85 -10.24 -19.88 -11.59
CA LYS A 85 -11.38 -18.99 -11.81
C LYS A 85 -11.60 -18.06 -10.61
N GLU A 86 -11.54 -18.58 -9.40
CA GLU A 86 -11.66 -17.77 -8.17
C GLU A 86 -10.51 -16.78 -8.05
N ILE A 87 -9.28 -17.21 -8.34
CA ILE A 87 -8.09 -16.36 -8.31
C ILE A 87 -8.23 -15.20 -9.30
N ILE A 88 -8.56 -15.47 -10.57
CA ILE A 88 -8.77 -14.43 -11.60
C ILE A 88 -9.83 -13.43 -11.14
N ASN A 89 -10.96 -13.93 -10.66
CA ASN A 89 -12.04 -13.07 -10.18
C ASN A 89 -11.56 -12.19 -9.04
N LYS A 90 -10.80 -12.71 -8.08
CA LYS A 90 -10.28 -11.92 -6.97
C LYS A 90 -9.22 -10.92 -7.40
N ILE A 91 -8.31 -11.29 -8.32
CA ILE A 91 -7.30 -10.37 -8.82
C ILE A 91 -7.99 -9.21 -9.56
N ASN A 92 -8.86 -9.50 -10.53
CA ASN A 92 -9.54 -8.46 -11.32
C ASN A 92 -10.52 -7.60 -10.48
N ASN A 93 -10.98 -8.09 -9.32
CA ASN A 93 -11.81 -7.32 -8.38
C ASN A 93 -11.01 -6.52 -7.34
N THR A 94 -9.70 -6.76 -7.24
CA THR A 94 -8.83 -6.08 -6.27
C THR A 94 -7.89 -5.10 -6.97
N PHE A 95 -7.37 -5.53 -8.11
CA PHE A 95 -6.43 -4.81 -8.95
C PHE A 95 -7.13 -4.43 -10.25
N ASN A 96 -6.79 -3.27 -10.79
CA ASN A 96 -7.24 -2.82 -12.10
C ASN A 96 -6.46 -3.59 -13.20
N LYS A 97 -6.67 -4.90 -13.24
CA LYS A 97 -6.06 -5.86 -14.17
C LYS A 97 -7.15 -6.62 -14.93
N ASN A 98 -6.78 -7.13 -16.09
CA ASN A 98 -7.64 -8.00 -16.89
C ASN A 98 -6.88 -9.28 -17.23
N ILE A 99 -6.72 -10.13 -16.20
CA ILE A 99 -5.99 -11.40 -16.32
C ILE A 99 -6.91 -12.49 -16.86
N SER A 100 -6.38 -13.29 -17.78
CA SER A 100 -7.06 -14.45 -18.35
C SER A 100 -6.60 -15.76 -17.73
N LYS A 101 -7.37 -16.84 -17.96
CA LYS A 101 -6.97 -18.20 -17.57
C LYS A 101 -5.65 -18.63 -18.21
N LYS A 102 -5.41 -18.22 -19.47
CA LYS A 102 -4.18 -18.54 -20.19
C LYS A 102 -2.96 -17.91 -19.53
N ASP A 103 -3.09 -16.69 -19.01
CA ASP A 103 -2.00 -15.99 -18.33
C ASP A 103 -1.57 -16.75 -17.07
N ILE A 104 -2.53 -17.21 -16.25
CA ILE A 104 -2.21 -18.01 -15.05
C ILE A 104 -1.62 -19.38 -15.39
N LEU A 105 -2.13 -20.04 -16.44
CA LEU A 105 -1.58 -21.35 -16.84
C LEU A 105 -0.15 -21.23 -17.37
N ASN A 106 0.17 -20.15 -18.10
CA ASN A 106 1.49 -19.95 -18.67
C ASN A 106 2.59 -19.72 -17.62
N ILE A 107 2.25 -19.22 -16.44
CA ILE A 107 3.25 -19.03 -15.37
C ILE A 107 3.58 -20.32 -14.63
N GLY A 108 2.65 -21.28 -14.57
CA GLY A 108 2.77 -22.47 -13.75
C GLY A 108 3.04 -22.18 -12.27
N ILE A 109 3.91 -22.99 -11.67
CA ILE A 109 4.47 -22.77 -10.32
C ILE A 109 5.84 -22.10 -10.46
N THR A 110 6.00 -20.93 -9.86
CA THR A 110 7.29 -20.21 -9.83
C THR A 110 8.06 -20.53 -8.55
N SER A 111 9.38 -20.29 -8.53
CA SER A 111 10.20 -20.48 -7.31
C SER A 111 9.65 -19.67 -6.12
N LYS A 112 9.19 -18.43 -6.37
CA LYS A 112 8.58 -17.59 -5.34
C LYS A 112 7.32 -18.21 -4.73
N MET A 113 6.53 -18.93 -5.53
CA MET A 113 5.37 -19.67 -5.02
C MET A 113 5.79 -20.86 -4.17
N ILE A 114 6.84 -21.57 -4.57
CA ILE A 114 7.38 -22.71 -3.80
C ILE A 114 7.91 -22.24 -2.44
N ASP A 115 8.63 -21.11 -2.40
CA ASP A 115 9.14 -20.51 -1.17
C ASP A 115 8.00 -20.15 -0.19
N GLU A 116 6.83 -19.84 -0.75
CA GLU A 116 5.60 -19.55 -0.01
C GLU A 116 4.73 -20.79 0.23
N LYS A 117 5.28 -21.99 0.04
CA LYS A 117 4.62 -23.29 0.23
C LYS A 117 3.33 -23.44 -0.59
N ILE A 118 3.32 -22.88 -1.81
CA ILE A 118 2.19 -22.97 -2.73
C ILE A 118 2.39 -24.12 -3.71
N THR A 119 1.34 -24.91 -3.91
CA THR A 119 1.28 -26.00 -4.88
C THR A 119 0.15 -25.79 -5.87
N TYR A 120 0.22 -26.47 -7.01
CA TYR A 120 -0.81 -26.43 -8.05
C TYR A 120 -1.19 -27.83 -8.50
N ASP A 121 -2.48 -28.14 -8.44
CA ASP A 121 -3.06 -29.37 -8.98
C ASP A 121 -3.61 -29.11 -10.39
N PHE A 122 -2.99 -29.74 -11.38
CA PHE A 122 -3.37 -29.64 -12.78
C PHE A 122 -4.75 -30.27 -13.07
N THR A 123 -5.14 -31.32 -12.32
CA THR A 123 -6.39 -32.05 -12.52
C THR A 123 -7.58 -31.16 -12.18
N THR A 124 -7.49 -30.48 -11.03
CA THR A 124 -8.56 -29.61 -10.53
C THR A 124 -8.36 -28.14 -10.90
N SER A 125 -7.23 -27.76 -11.49
CA SER A 125 -6.84 -26.37 -11.77
C SER A 125 -6.89 -25.49 -10.51
N THR A 126 -6.33 -26.00 -9.41
CA THR A 126 -6.42 -25.40 -8.07
C THR A 126 -5.04 -25.11 -7.53
N PHE A 127 -4.84 -23.89 -7.01
CA PHE A 127 -3.69 -23.56 -6.19
C PHE A 127 -4.03 -23.79 -4.72
N SER A 128 -3.06 -24.32 -3.97
CA SER A 128 -3.16 -24.50 -2.51
C SER A 128 -1.96 -23.88 -1.83
N ILE A 129 -2.15 -23.35 -0.62
CA ILE A 129 -1.09 -22.76 0.21
C ILE A 129 -1.07 -23.45 1.57
N ASP A 130 0.10 -23.87 2.03
CA ASP A 130 0.30 -24.29 3.41
C ASP A 130 0.60 -23.06 4.28
N LYS A 131 -0.38 -22.67 5.11
CA LYS A 131 -0.26 -21.54 6.04
C LYS A 131 0.40 -21.91 7.37
N GLY A 132 0.75 -23.18 7.56
CA GLY A 132 1.47 -23.65 8.72
C GLY A 132 2.77 -22.88 8.93
N THR A 133 2.86 -22.19 10.06
CA THR A 133 4.06 -21.46 10.48
C THR A 133 4.55 -22.10 11.78
N ASP A 134 5.80 -22.55 11.82
CA ASP A 134 6.43 -23.01 13.08
C ASP A 134 6.67 -21.78 13.98
N ILE A 135 6.53 -21.92 15.30
CA ILE A 135 6.86 -20.85 16.28
C ILE A 135 8.28 -20.32 16.06
N ARG A 136 9.21 -21.21 15.68
CA ARG A 136 10.60 -20.82 15.35
C ARG A 136 10.69 -19.95 14.10
N GLU A 137 9.80 -20.13 13.13
CA GLU A 137 9.72 -19.28 11.94
C GLU A 137 9.18 -17.88 12.29
N ILE A 138 8.24 -17.76 13.25
CA ILE A 138 7.71 -16.45 13.68
C ILE A 138 8.79 -15.56 14.28
N ALA A 139 9.64 -16.12 15.14
CA ALA A 139 10.74 -15.39 15.78
C ALA A 139 11.83 -14.95 14.80
N ALA A 140 12.00 -15.67 13.68
CA ALA A 140 13.04 -15.42 12.68
C ALA A 140 12.56 -14.57 11.50
N LYS A 141 11.24 -14.40 11.31
CA LYS A 141 10.67 -13.71 10.14
C LYS A 141 10.62 -12.22 10.38
N GLU A 142 11.26 -11.46 9.49
CA GLU A 142 11.11 -10.00 9.48
C GLU A 142 9.64 -9.63 9.20
N ILE A 143 9.12 -8.62 9.90
CA ILE A 143 7.77 -8.12 9.71
C ILE A 143 7.83 -6.78 9.00
N VAL A 144 7.11 -6.69 7.88
CA VAL A 144 6.90 -5.46 7.15
C VAL A 144 5.55 -4.87 7.52
N SER A 145 5.54 -3.58 7.88
CA SER A 145 4.33 -2.82 8.15
C SER A 145 4.28 -1.58 7.26
N TYR A 146 3.09 -1.19 6.84
CA TYR A 146 2.87 0.01 6.03
C TYR A 146 1.99 0.98 6.81
N LYS A 147 2.51 2.18 7.09
CA LYS A 147 1.77 3.21 7.82
C LYS A 147 1.39 4.34 6.89
N ILE A 148 0.09 4.61 6.81
CA ILE A 148 -0.44 5.72 6.02
C ILE A 148 0.21 7.01 6.52
N LYS A 149 0.86 7.70 5.59
CA LYS A 149 1.51 8.99 5.79
C LYS A 149 0.62 10.12 5.30
N ASP A 150 -0.01 9.92 4.14
CA ASP A 150 -0.79 10.95 3.46
C ASP A 150 -1.79 10.34 2.47
N MET A 151 -2.89 11.03 2.21
CA MET A 151 -3.93 10.66 1.25
C MET A 151 -4.46 11.89 0.52
N TYR A 152 -4.47 11.85 -0.81
CA TYR A 152 -5.02 12.92 -1.63
C TYR A 152 -5.65 12.38 -2.90
N LYS A 153 -6.59 13.16 -3.45
CA LYS A 153 -7.21 12.87 -4.73
C LYS A 153 -6.51 13.63 -5.84
N LYS A 154 -6.24 12.94 -6.94
CA LYS A 154 -5.68 13.51 -8.17
C LYS A 154 -6.54 13.04 -9.34
N SER A 155 -7.33 13.95 -9.90
CA SER A 155 -8.33 13.64 -10.92
C SER A 155 -9.34 12.59 -10.42
N ASP A 156 -9.47 11.45 -11.10
CA ASP A 156 -10.33 10.31 -10.79
C ASP A 156 -9.65 9.24 -9.90
N LYS A 157 -8.46 9.54 -9.39
CA LYS A 157 -7.62 8.61 -8.64
C LYS A 157 -7.40 9.07 -7.21
N TYR A 158 -7.23 8.10 -6.32
CA TYR A 158 -6.78 8.33 -4.95
C TYR A 158 -5.34 7.88 -4.81
N ILE A 159 -4.51 8.73 -4.25
CA ILE A 159 -3.10 8.43 -4.01
C ILE A 159 -2.90 8.34 -2.51
N VAL A 160 -2.47 7.17 -2.06
CA VAL A 160 -2.14 6.91 -0.66
C VAL A 160 -0.64 6.68 -0.55
N LYS A 161 0.01 7.46 0.30
CA LYS A 161 1.43 7.34 0.61
C LYS A 161 1.61 6.61 1.93
N TYR A 162 2.60 5.73 1.99
CA TYR A 162 2.93 4.94 3.16
C TYR A 162 4.40 5.06 3.51
N ASP A 163 4.69 5.06 4.81
CA ASP A 163 6.01 4.69 5.32
C ASP A 163 6.06 3.15 5.40
N LYS A 164 6.97 2.51 4.65
CA LYS A 164 7.29 1.09 4.85
C LYS A 164 8.26 0.94 6.00
N LEU A 165 7.82 0.24 7.03
CA LEU A 165 8.57 -0.05 8.24
C LEU A 165 8.97 -1.53 8.26
N LEU A 166 10.20 -1.83 8.67
CA LEU A 166 10.70 -3.18 8.86
C LEU A 166 11.07 -3.40 10.32
N VAL A 167 10.59 -4.53 10.83
CA VAL A 167 10.96 -5.10 12.12
C VAL A 167 11.73 -6.39 11.83
N LYS A 168 13.04 -6.35 11.99
CA LYS A 168 13.89 -7.54 11.81
C LYS A 168 13.67 -8.61 12.88
N ASP A 169 13.33 -8.13 14.07
CA ASP A 169 13.12 -8.96 15.26
C ASP A 169 11.79 -8.54 15.90
N PRO A 170 10.74 -9.38 15.75
CA PRO A 170 9.42 -9.12 16.31
C PRO A 170 9.40 -8.86 17.82
N TYR A 171 10.37 -9.38 18.58
CA TYR A 171 10.46 -9.14 20.02
C TYR A 171 10.85 -7.70 20.37
N LYS A 172 11.45 -6.94 19.44
CA LYS A 172 11.71 -5.50 19.65
C LYS A 172 10.42 -4.70 19.81
N VAL A 173 9.35 -5.12 19.13
CA VAL A 173 8.03 -4.51 19.28
C VAL A 173 7.50 -4.81 20.68
N LEU A 174 7.58 -6.06 21.12
CA LEU A 174 7.18 -6.47 22.47
C LEU A 174 7.93 -5.68 23.56
N ASN A 175 9.26 -5.63 23.46
CA ASN A 175 10.10 -4.95 24.44
C ASN A 175 9.77 -3.46 24.53
N TYR A 176 9.57 -2.78 23.39
CA TYR A 176 9.16 -1.37 23.39
C TYR A 176 7.88 -1.13 24.20
N TYR A 177 6.86 -1.99 24.06
CA TYR A 177 5.60 -1.81 24.80
C TYR A 177 5.71 -2.25 26.27
N ASN A 178 6.52 -3.27 26.58
CA ASN A 178 6.86 -3.65 27.95
C ASN A 178 7.54 -2.49 28.69
N ASP A 179 8.57 -1.89 28.09
CA ASP A 179 9.36 -0.80 28.69
C ASP A 179 8.51 0.47 28.92
N ASN A 180 7.41 0.63 28.18
CA ASN A 180 6.45 1.73 28.31
C ASN A 180 5.22 1.39 29.18
N ASN A 181 5.20 0.24 29.87
CA ASN A 181 4.12 -0.22 30.75
C ASN A 181 2.73 -0.30 30.06
N LYS A 182 2.70 -0.81 28.82
CA LYS A 182 1.49 -0.92 28.00
C LYS A 182 0.99 -2.38 27.92
N LEU A 183 0.39 -2.85 29.01
CA LEU A 183 0.10 -4.27 29.26
C LEU A 183 -0.95 -4.88 28.29
N ASP A 184 -1.92 -4.09 27.85
CA ASP A 184 -2.96 -4.57 26.93
C ASP A 184 -2.36 -4.87 25.55
N GLU A 185 -1.50 -3.97 25.04
CA GLU A 185 -0.80 -4.14 23.77
C GLU A 185 0.19 -5.32 23.80
N VAL A 186 0.88 -5.51 24.93
CA VAL A 186 1.80 -6.63 25.17
C VAL A 186 1.10 -7.97 24.98
N SER A 187 -0.12 -8.11 25.51
CA SER A 187 -0.87 -9.36 25.44
C SER A 187 -1.17 -9.79 24.00
N GLU A 188 -1.56 -8.85 23.15
CA GLU A 188 -1.84 -9.15 21.74
C GLU A 188 -0.58 -9.42 20.92
N ILE A 189 0.52 -8.69 21.18
CA ILE A 189 1.82 -8.98 20.56
C ILE A 189 2.27 -10.40 20.94
N GLN A 190 2.11 -10.78 22.21
CA GLN A 190 2.45 -12.14 22.68
C GLN A 190 1.62 -13.22 22.00
N LEU A 191 0.32 -12.99 21.76
CA LEU A 191 -0.51 -13.96 21.02
C LEU A 191 0.08 -14.26 19.64
N TYR A 192 0.52 -13.23 18.90
CA TYR A 192 1.20 -13.42 17.62
C TYR A 192 2.51 -14.21 17.78
N LEU A 193 3.38 -13.80 18.71
CA LEU A 193 4.69 -14.45 18.92
C LEU A 193 4.58 -15.91 19.37
N GLN A 194 3.49 -16.28 20.04
CA GLN A 194 3.20 -17.66 20.47
C GLN A 194 2.46 -18.48 19.40
N ASN A 195 2.27 -17.96 18.18
CA ASN A 195 1.47 -18.58 17.12
C ASN A 195 0.00 -18.84 17.51
N LYS A 196 -0.55 -18.03 18.43
CA LYS A 196 -1.94 -18.10 18.91
C LYS A 196 -2.81 -16.95 18.38
N GLY A 197 -2.19 -16.00 17.68
CA GLY A 197 -2.82 -14.80 17.15
C GLY A 197 -2.47 -14.58 15.67
N SER A 198 -3.13 -13.61 15.06
CA SER A 198 -2.91 -13.24 13.66
C SER A 198 -1.80 -12.20 13.51
N ILE A 199 -1.30 -12.00 12.29
CA ILE A 199 -0.35 -10.92 12.00
C ILE A 199 -0.92 -9.53 12.31
N ASP A 200 -2.25 -9.36 12.32
CA ASP A 200 -2.90 -8.10 12.69
C ASP A 200 -2.64 -7.72 14.15
N ASN A 201 -2.46 -8.72 15.02
CA ASN A 201 -2.18 -8.51 16.43
C ASN A 201 -0.86 -7.77 16.66
N ILE A 202 0.13 -7.92 15.77
CA ILE A 202 1.42 -7.21 15.85
C ILE A 202 1.50 -5.99 14.92
N LEU A 203 0.91 -6.03 13.72
CA LEU A 203 0.99 -4.95 12.73
C LEU A 203 0.47 -3.60 13.23
N LYS A 204 -0.55 -3.61 14.08
CA LYS A 204 -1.12 -2.38 14.66
C LYS A 204 -0.13 -1.64 15.57
N TYR A 205 0.81 -2.36 16.18
CA TYR A 205 1.76 -1.83 17.16
C TYR A 205 3.11 -1.43 16.57
N ILE A 206 3.41 -1.86 15.35
CA ILE A 206 4.60 -1.41 14.63
C ILE A 206 4.47 0.09 14.33
N ASN A 207 5.50 0.89 14.61
CA ASN A 207 5.55 2.32 14.36
C ASN A 207 7.01 2.81 14.23
N LYS A 208 7.21 4.10 13.99
CA LYS A 208 8.55 4.69 13.76
C LYS A 208 9.51 4.58 14.95
N ASN A 209 9.00 4.37 16.16
CA ASN A 209 9.82 4.27 17.37
C ASN A 209 10.35 2.84 17.60
N ASN A 210 9.65 1.82 17.10
CA ASN A 210 10.00 0.42 17.31
C ASN A 210 10.34 -0.34 16.01
N ALA A 211 10.35 0.35 14.87
CA ALA A 211 10.68 -0.22 13.57
C ALA A 211 11.50 0.74 12.71
N LYS A 212 12.33 0.17 11.84
CA LYS A 212 13.15 0.95 10.91
C LYS A 212 12.33 1.31 9.67
N LYS A 213 12.19 2.59 9.37
CA LYS A 213 11.70 3.02 8.05
C LYS A 213 12.70 2.62 6.97
N ILE A 214 12.21 1.96 5.92
CA ILE A 214 13.04 1.52 4.79
C ILE A 214 12.80 2.35 3.54
N LYS A 215 11.53 2.60 3.19
CA LYS A 215 11.18 3.27 1.93
C LYS A 215 9.80 3.92 1.99
N ASP A 216 9.54 4.80 1.04
CA ASP A 216 8.21 5.35 0.81
C ASP A 216 7.49 4.52 -0.25
N ILE A 217 6.23 4.18 0.00
CA ILE A 217 5.37 3.45 -0.94
C ILE A 217 4.23 4.36 -1.33
N THR A 218 3.90 4.38 -2.62
CA THR A 218 2.73 5.09 -3.11
C THR A 218 1.81 4.09 -3.81
N ILE A 219 0.58 3.98 -3.32
CA ILE A 219 -0.46 3.19 -3.99
C ILE A 219 -1.43 4.15 -4.65
N THR A 220 -1.64 3.95 -5.95
CA THR A 220 -2.67 4.64 -6.72
C THR A 220 -3.88 3.75 -6.82
N TYR A 221 -5.02 4.24 -6.37
CA TYR A 221 -6.32 3.60 -6.49
C TYR A 221 -7.17 4.31 -7.54
N THR A 222 -7.92 3.54 -8.32
CA THR A 222 -8.90 4.02 -9.30
C THR A 222 -10.29 3.51 -8.96
N VAL A 223 -11.34 4.26 -9.32
CA VAL A 223 -12.72 3.81 -9.17
C VAL A 223 -13.25 3.33 -10.51
N LYS A 224 -13.60 2.05 -10.61
CA LYS A 224 -14.22 1.46 -11.80
C LYS A 224 -15.38 0.58 -11.39
N ASN A 225 -16.52 0.71 -12.09
CA ASN A 225 -17.73 -0.09 -11.83
C ASN A 225 -18.12 -0.09 -10.34
N ASN A 226 -18.09 1.10 -9.71
CA ASN A 226 -18.36 1.30 -8.28
C ASN A 226 -17.43 0.53 -7.31
N LYS A 227 -16.25 0.11 -7.77
CA LYS A 227 -15.22 -0.52 -6.95
C LYS A 227 -13.94 0.31 -6.95
N VAL A 228 -13.30 0.40 -5.79
CA VAL A 228 -11.96 0.97 -5.64
C VAL A 228 -10.95 -0.15 -5.91
N LEU A 229 -10.13 0.03 -6.94
CA LEU A 229 -9.15 -0.95 -7.40
C LEU A 229 -7.74 -0.39 -7.28
N ILE A 230 -6.78 -1.25 -6.98
CA ILE A 230 -5.36 -0.89 -7.02
C ILE A 230 -4.94 -0.78 -8.47
N GLU A 231 -4.51 0.41 -8.88
CA GLU A 231 -4.02 0.65 -10.23
C GLU A 231 -2.51 0.47 -10.34
N LYS A 232 -1.77 1.03 -9.38
CA LYS A 232 -0.31 1.03 -9.42
C LYS A 232 0.27 1.07 -8.01
N ILE A 233 1.39 0.37 -7.82
CA ILE A 233 2.22 0.45 -6.62
C ILE A 233 3.59 0.97 -7.04
N GLU A 234 4.07 2.03 -6.39
CA GLU A 234 5.39 2.63 -6.63
C GLU A 234 6.20 2.63 -5.35
N GLU A 235 7.46 2.23 -5.46
CA GLU A 235 8.44 2.29 -4.38
C GLU A 235 9.47 3.39 -4.67
N LYS A 236 9.76 4.22 -3.67
CA LYS A 236 10.73 5.32 -3.73
C LYS A 236 11.75 5.23 -2.60
#